data_AF-A0A357ZW60-F1
#
_entry.id   AF-A0A357ZW60-F1
#
_cell.length_a   1.000
_cell.length_b   1.000
_cell.length_c   1.000
_cell.angle_alpha   90.00
_cell.angle_beta   90.00
_cell.angle_gamma   90.00
#
_symmetry.space_group_name_H-M   'P 1'
#
loop_
_entity.id
_entity.type
_entity.pdbx_description
1 polymer ?
#
loop_
_entity_poly.entity_id
_entity_poly.type
_entity_poly.pdbx_seq_one_letter_code
_entity_poly.pdbx_strand_id
1 'polypeptide(L)'
;ELARIDVSTLPPHDRVVAGWKAQLARAPRFDFPERQIETEEAIDAARSHLLVHAANDDPLRWPGIPVDGVERSELVLALDEQGLSAEAERLLLAATDLQDADGSLGGSRLDATAGWVVAVERHVALTANTAFAEALVERVASAVHWLSKRQRGSRLRPARSFFGAGEGPEWLSGEDRCAYDARWTARAYHSAVLLLDAVGQSDAAQAVRLHLASLTEEMARRSIAADGPGDGARLADATGQLRRDLLEGEPLWTWSSATDAHDPARTAAFLRNVRSIVVNDDGPTIDLLPSFGEEWLGQPIAVHRLPTIGGSLSYALRWHGARPALLWEVEGDRSFTLTCSAIDESWSSSEQRGEVLLAAPIIDHVHTHVTHDHDHDHDHDHDRQERAVDPPAQGGGSFS
;
A
#
# COMPACT_ATOMS: atom_id res chain seq x y z
N GLU A 1 26.50 -9.89 24.70
CA GLU A 1 26.46 -11.37 24.77
C GLU A 1 25.09 -11.82 24.31
N LEU A 2 25.00 -12.53 23.17
CA LEU A 2 23.79 -13.29 22.87
C LEU A 2 23.70 -14.38 23.95
N ALA A 3 22.72 -14.26 24.85
CA ALA A 3 22.43 -15.32 25.80
C ALA A 3 22.31 -16.63 25.01
N ARG A 4 23.08 -17.65 25.43
CA ARG A 4 23.08 -18.97 24.78
C ARG A 4 21.65 -19.49 24.82
N ILE A 5 20.94 -19.42 23.69
CA ILE A 5 19.60 -19.97 23.55
C ILE A 5 19.74 -21.47 23.81
N ASP A 6 19.06 -21.96 24.84
CA ASP A 6 18.98 -23.40 25.09
C ASP A 6 18.08 -24.02 24.03
N VAL A 7 18.70 -24.60 23.01
CA VAL A 7 18.03 -25.22 21.85
C VAL A 7 17.06 -26.32 22.29
N SER A 8 17.27 -26.93 23.48
CA SER A 8 16.36 -27.95 24.01
C SER A 8 15.01 -27.39 24.50
N THR A 9 14.92 -26.08 24.71
CA THR A 9 13.66 -25.40 25.08
C THR A 9 12.88 -24.92 23.86
N LEU A 10 13.46 -24.98 22.66
CA LEU A 10 12.78 -24.60 21.42
C LEU A 10 11.76 -25.66 20.98
N PRO A 11 10.62 -25.25 20.40
CA PRO A 11 9.67 -26.20 19.85
C PRO A 11 10.30 -27.05 18.72
N PRO A 12 9.88 -28.31 18.54
CA PRO A 12 10.32 -29.13 17.42
C PRO A 12 10.01 -28.45 16.07
N HIS A 13 10.87 -28.67 15.07
CA HIS A 13 10.74 -28.10 13.72
C HIS A 13 9.31 -28.24 13.16
N ASP A 14 8.74 -29.45 13.19
CA ASP A 14 7.41 -29.70 12.60
C ASP A 14 6.30 -28.91 13.31
N ARG A 15 6.47 -28.66 14.62
CA ARG A 15 5.55 -27.83 15.39
C ARG A 15 5.69 -26.35 15.02
N VAL A 16 6.91 -25.88 14.76
CA VAL A 16 7.16 -24.51 14.27
C VAL A 16 6.52 -24.32 12.90
N VAL A 17 6.74 -25.26 11.97
CA VAL A 17 6.15 -25.24 10.62
C VAL A 17 4.63 -25.28 10.69
N ALA A 18 4.06 -26.18 11.49
CA ALA A 18 2.60 -26.26 11.66
C ALA A 18 2.02 -24.97 12.28
N GLY A 19 2.74 -24.36 13.22
CA GLY A 19 2.36 -23.08 13.82
C GLY A 19 2.31 -21.96 12.79
N TRP A 20 3.36 -21.81 11.96
CA TRP A 20 3.38 -20.81 10.89
C TRP A 20 2.30 -21.02 9.85
N LYS A 21 2.06 -22.27 9.41
CA LYS A 21 0.95 -22.60 8.51
C LYS A 21 -0.40 -22.19 9.10
N ALA A 22 -0.61 -22.41 10.38
CA ALA A 22 -1.85 -22.00 11.05
C ALA A 22 -2.01 -20.48 11.13
N GLN A 23 -0.92 -19.73 11.33
CA GLN A 23 -0.95 -18.26 11.33
C GLN A 23 -1.27 -17.71 9.93
N LEU A 24 -0.61 -18.22 8.89
CA LEU A 24 -0.80 -17.77 7.51
C LEU A 24 -2.18 -18.15 6.96
N ALA A 25 -2.76 -19.27 7.38
CA ALA A 25 -4.10 -19.70 6.96
C ALA A 25 -5.23 -18.72 7.36
N ARG A 26 -4.99 -17.81 8.31
CA ARG A 26 -5.93 -16.74 8.71
C ARG A 26 -6.07 -15.68 7.61
N ALA A 27 -5.04 -15.49 6.80
CA ALA A 27 -4.99 -14.45 5.78
C ALA A 27 -5.75 -14.85 4.49
N PRO A 28 -6.02 -13.88 3.59
CA PRO A 28 -6.59 -14.14 2.28
C PRO A 28 -5.72 -15.06 1.43
N ARG A 29 -6.34 -15.79 0.51
CA ARG A 29 -5.61 -16.58 -0.49
C ARG A 29 -5.83 -15.99 -1.88
N PHE A 30 -4.77 -15.94 -2.68
CA PHE A 30 -4.78 -15.43 -4.04
C PHE A 30 -4.27 -16.53 -4.97
N ASP A 31 -5.10 -16.94 -5.92
CA ASP A 31 -4.76 -17.88 -6.98
C ASP A 31 -4.54 -17.06 -8.28
N PHE A 32 -3.29 -16.72 -8.59
CA PHE A 32 -2.90 -15.92 -9.76
C PHE A 32 -2.48 -16.78 -10.97
N PRO A 33 -2.64 -16.31 -12.23
CA PRO A 33 -2.35 -17.07 -13.45
C PRO A 33 -0.89 -17.49 -13.69
N GLU A 34 0.07 -16.58 -13.45
CA GLU A 34 1.50 -16.78 -13.75
C GLU A 34 2.31 -16.75 -12.45
N ARG A 35 3.37 -17.57 -12.37
CA ARG A 35 4.26 -17.66 -11.20
C ARG A 35 3.49 -17.76 -9.88
N GLN A 36 2.42 -18.55 -9.88
CA GLN A 36 1.54 -18.70 -8.73
C GLN A 36 2.33 -19.11 -7.49
N ILE A 37 3.24 -20.08 -7.63
CA ILE A 37 4.05 -20.59 -6.52
C ILE A 37 4.99 -19.51 -6.00
N GLU A 38 5.75 -18.82 -6.87
CA GLU A 38 6.65 -17.76 -6.40
C GLU A 38 5.91 -16.58 -5.77
N THR A 39 4.71 -16.26 -6.29
CA THR A 39 3.88 -15.17 -5.77
C THR A 39 3.26 -15.55 -4.42
N GLU A 40 2.74 -16.77 -4.28
CA GLU A 40 2.23 -17.29 -3.01
C GLU A 40 3.32 -17.35 -1.94
N GLU A 41 4.51 -17.87 -2.29
CA GLU A 41 5.66 -17.92 -1.37
C GLU A 41 6.12 -16.51 -0.95
N ALA A 42 6.16 -15.56 -1.89
CA ALA A 42 6.50 -14.17 -1.60
C ALA A 42 5.49 -13.51 -0.65
N ILE A 43 4.19 -13.72 -0.89
CA ILE A 43 3.11 -13.19 -0.05
C ILE A 43 3.19 -13.78 1.37
N ASP A 44 3.40 -15.10 1.49
CA ASP A 44 3.49 -15.77 2.77
C ASP A 44 4.77 -15.40 3.54
N ALA A 45 5.89 -15.20 2.85
CA ALA A 45 7.12 -14.68 3.43
C ALA A 45 6.94 -13.24 3.94
N ALA A 46 6.34 -12.35 3.14
CA ALA A 46 6.05 -10.98 3.52
C ALA A 46 5.12 -10.90 4.74
N ARG A 47 4.05 -11.72 4.77
CA ARG A 47 3.16 -11.84 5.94
C ARG A 47 3.90 -12.32 7.18
N SER A 48 4.75 -13.34 7.03
CA SER A 48 5.54 -13.86 8.14
C SER A 48 6.46 -12.78 8.71
N HIS A 49 7.10 -11.98 7.84
CA HIS A 49 7.93 -10.85 8.25
C HIS A 49 7.15 -9.82 9.07
N LEU A 50 5.96 -9.39 8.60
CA LEU A 50 5.12 -8.45 9.35
C LEU A 50 4.58 -9.04 10.66
N LEU A 51 4.25 -10.34 10.69
CA LEU A 51 3.79 -11.03 11.90
C LEU A 51 4.89 -11.14 12.96
N VAL A 52 6.14 -11.41 12.57
CA VAL A 52 7.27 -11.38 13.51
C VAL A 52 7.40 -9.99 14.14
N HIS A 53 7.23 -8.95 13.32
CA HIS A 53 7.28 -7.57 13.79
C HIS A 53 6.17 -7.28 14.82
N ALA A 54 4.92 -7.60 14.49
CA ALA A 54 3.77 -7.36 15.36
C ALA A 54 3.74 -8.26 16.61
N ALA A 55 4.47 -9.38 16.62
CA ALA A 55 4.54 -10.30 17.75
C ALA A 55 5.56 -9.88 18.84
N ASN A 56 6.37 -8.84 18.60
CA ASN A 56 7.36 -8.40 19.57
C ASN A 56 6.71 -7.82 20.84
N ASP A 57 7.40 -7.95 21.98
CA ASP A 57 6.95 -7.41 23.28
C ASP A 57 6.79 -5.89 23.24
N ASP A 58 7.66 -5.23 22.46
CA ASP A 58 7.52 -3.83 22.07
C ASP A 58 7.19 -3.78 20.57
N PRO A 59 5.90 -3.68 20.20
CA PRO A 59 5.47 -3.68 18.80
C PRO A 59 5.84 -2.37 18.08
N LEU A 60 6.43 -1.40 18.80
CA LEU A 60 6.91 -0.12 18.26
C LEU A 60 8.42 -0.16 17.96
N ARG A 61 9.07 -1.30 18.20
CA ARG A 61 10.49 -1.52 17.96
C ARG A 61 10.72 -2.83 17.24
N TRP A 62 11.48 -2.77 16.15
CA TRP A 62 12.23 -3.94 15.69
C TRP A 62 13.43 -4.14 16.63
N PRO A 63 13.99 -5.35 16.84
CA PRO A 63 15.14 -5.55 17.71
C PRO A 63 16.28 -4.54 17.43
N GLY A 64 16.40 -3.54 18.31
CA GLY A 64 17.41 -2.48 18.23
C GLY A 64 17.08 -1.25 17.38
N ILE A 65 15.95 -1.20 16.65
CA ILE A 65 15.61 -0.09 15.72
C ILE A 65 14.18 0.42 15.99
N PRO A 66 13.99 1.69 16.39
CA PRO A 66 12.67 2.30 16.48
C PRO A 66 11.97 2.35 15.13
N VAL A 67 10.68 2.01 15.09
CA VAL A 67 9.84 2.15 13.89
C VAL A 67 9.25 3.54 13.87
N ASP A 68 9.46 4.26 12.77
CA ASP A 68 8.90 5.60 12.64
C ASP A 68 7.36 5.57 12.53
N GLY A 69 6.72 6.73 12.65
CA GLY A 69 5.26 6.80 12.67
C GLY A 69 4.59 6.46 11.33
N VAL A 70 5.26 6.69 10.20
CA VAL A 70 4.75 6.39 8.86
C VAL A 70 4.88 4.90 8.59
N GLU A 71 6.05 4.33 8.86
CA GLU A 71 6.31 2.88 8.74
C GLU A 71 5.30 2.07 9.56
N ARG A 72 5.00 2.53 10.79
CA ARG A 72 4.00 1.91 11.64
C ARG A 72 2.60 1.95 11.06
N SER A 73 2.23 3.08 10.44
CA SER A 73 0.91 3.24 9.82
C SER A 73 0.77 2.32 8.61
N GLU A 74 1.80 2.22 7.76
CA GLU A 74 1.84 1.30 6.62
C GLU A 74 1.77 -0.17 7.07
N LEU A 75 2.48 -0.53 8.14
CA LEU A 75 2.41 -1.86 8.74
C LEU A 75 0.98 -2.22 9.19
N VAL A 76 0.31 -1.31 9.91
CA VAL A 76 -1.07 -1.51 10.37
C VAL A 76 -2.01 -1.69 9.20
N LEU A 77 -1.93 -0.80 8.19
CA LEU A 77 -2.76 -0.86 7.00
C LEU A 77 -2.59 -2.21 6.28
N ALA A 78 -1.35 -2.66 6.09
CA ALA A 78 -1.08 -3.95 5.47
C ALA A 78 -1.63 -5.13 6.30
N LEU A 79 -1.47 -5.12 7.63
CA LEU A 79 -1.99 -6.20 8.47
C LEU A 79 -3.52 -6.30 8.41
N ASP A 80 -4.25 -5.19 8.54
CA ASP A 80 -5.71 -5.18 8.42
C ASP A 80 -6.17 -5.65 7.03
N GLU A 81 -5.52 -5.16 5.99
CA GLU A 81 -5.81 -5.52 4.60
C GLU A 81 -5.52 -7.01 4.28
N GLN A 82 -4.67 -7.65 5.08
CA GLN A 82 -4.38 -9.08 5.04
C GLN A 82 -5.19 -9.90 6.06
N GLY A 83 -6.21 -9.32 6.69
CA GLY A 83 -7.10 -10.03 7.64
C GLY A 83 -6.45 -10.34 8.99
N LEU A 84 -5.33 -9.71 9.30
CA LEU A 84 -4.57 -9.84 10.54
C LEU A 84 -4.92 -8.68 11.49
N SER A 85 -6.22 -8.42 11.65
CA SER A 85 -6.72 -7.23 12.34
C SER A 85 -6.42 -7.20 13.84
N ALA A 86 -6.27 -8.36 14.47
CA ALA A 86 -5.88 -8.43 15.88
C ALA A 86 -4.44 -7.91 16.10
N GLU A 87 -3.55 -8.16 15.16
CA GLU A 87 -2.18 -7.64 15.17
C GLU A 87 -2.16 -6.13 14.89
N ALA A 88 -2.97 -5.67 13.93
CA ALA A 88 -3.16 -4.25 13.62
C ALA A 88 -3.74 -3.46 14.81
N GLU A 89 -4.77 -3.98 15.47
CA GLU A 89 -5.42 -3.36 16.64
C GLU A 89 -4.42 -3.14 17.78
N ARG A 90 -3.59 -4.15 18.08
CA ARG A 90 -2.54 -4.04 19.10
C ARG A 90 -1.54 -2.92 18.79
N LEU A 91 -1.12 -2.79 17.53
CA LEU A 91 -0.22 -1.74 17.08
C LEU A 91 -0.85 -0.34 17.18
N LEU A 92 -2.12 -0.21 16.80
CA LEU A 92 -2.86 1.04 16.92
C LEU A 92 -3.01 1.50 18.37
N LEU A 93 -3.33 0.56 19.27
CA LEU A 93 -3.43 0.84 20.71
C LEU A 93 -2.07 1.23 21.30
N ALA A 94 -0.99 0.49 20.98
CA ALA A 94 0.35 0.83 21.43
C ALA A 94 0.80 2.22 20.96
N ALA A 95 0.41 2.64 19.75
CA ALA A 95 0.72 3.96 19.23
C ALA A 95 0.06 5.10 20.04
N THR A 96 -1.03 4.84 20.78
CA THR A 96 -1.70 5.88 21.61
C THR A 96 -0.84 6.35 22.79
N ASP A 97 0.06 5.50 23.27
CA ASP A 97 1.02 5.84 24.32
C ASP A 97 2.14 6.76 23.82
N LEU A 98 2.32 6.84 22.50
CA LEU A 98 3.27 7.74 21.83
C LEU A 98 2.65 9.08 21.42
N GLN A 99 1.36 9.30 21.68
CA GLN A 99 0.73 10.57 21.34
C GLN A 99 1.07 11.63 22.39
N ASP A 100 1.64 12.74 21.95
CA ASP A 100 1.95 13.89 22.78
C ASP A 100 0.67 14.58 23.28
N ALA A 101 0.79 15.34 24.36
CA ALA A 101 -0.34 16.09 24.94
C ALA A 101 -0.94 17.15 23.98
N ASP A 102 -0.21 17.51 22.93
CA ASP A 102 -0.69 18.42 21.88
C ASP A 102 -1.44 17.70 20.74
N GLY A 103 -1.51 16.37 20.78
CA GLY A 103 -2.17 15.51 19.80
C GLY A 103 -1.24 14.91 18.74
N SER A 104 0.03 15.31 18.68
CA SER A 104 0.96 14.81 17.65
C SER A 104 1.56 13.45 17.96
N LEU A 105 2.02 12.75 16.91
CA LEU A 105 2.76 11.48 17.00
C LEU A 105 4.13 11.59 16.32
N GLY A 106 5.08 10.74 16.72
CA GLY A 106 6.33 10.54 16.00
C GLY A 106 7.27 11.74 15.99
N GLY A 107 7.38 12.45 17.12
CA GLY A 107 8.23 13.65 17.23
C GLY A 107 7.66 14.85 16.47
N SER A 108 6.33 14.98 16.43
CA SER A 108 5.60 16.07 15.79
C SER A 108 5.71 16.13 14.26
N ARG A 109 5.97 14.99 13.60
CA ARG A 109 5.89 14.86 12.14
C ARG A 109 4.44 14.80 11.65
N LEU A 110 4.16 15.52 10.57
CA LEU A 110 2.81 15.63 10.01
C LEU A 110 2.30 14.30 9.44
N ASP A 111 3.12 13.63 8.64
CA ASP A 111 2.82 12.37 7.98
C ASP A 111 2.61 11.22 8.97
N ALA A 112 3.41 11.15 10.03
CA ALA A 112 3.24 10.19 11.12
C ALA A 112 1.88 10.35 11.83
N THR A 113 1.47 11.59 12.14
CA THR A 113 0.20 11.88 12.81
C THR A 113 -0.98 11.60 11.88
N ALA A 114 -0.88 12.02 10.62
CA ALA A 114 -1.89 11.78 9.60
C ALA A 114 -2.07 10.28 9.31
N GLY A 115 -0.97 9.55 9.12
CA GLY A 115 -0.96 8.11 8.86
C GLY A 115 -1.65 7.30 9.93
N TRP A 116 -1.46 7.66 11.21
CA TRP A 116 -2.15 6.99 12.31
C TRP A 116 -3.66 7.16 12.25
N VAL A 117 -4.16 8.37 11.94
CA VAL A 117 -5.61 8.62 11.78
C VAL A 117 -6.19 7.78 10.63
N VAL A 118 -5.46 7.69 9.52
CA VAL A 118 -5.85 6.87 8.36
C VAL A 118 -5.89 5.38 8.72
N ALA A 119 -4.89 4.90 9.45
CA ALA A 119 -4.82 3.52 9.90
C ALA A 119 -5.96 3.16 10.87
N VAL A 120 -6.31 4.05 11.82
CA VAL A 120 -7.47 3.84 12.71
C VAL A 120 -8.77 3.76 11.91
N GLU A 121 -8.99 4.65 10.95
CA GLU A 121 -10.20 4.61 10.13
C GLU A 121 -10.27 3.34 9.30
N ARG A 122 -9.17 2.98 8.63
CA ARG A 122 -9.12 1.77 7.81
C ARG A 122 -9.38 0.51 8.64
N HIS A 123 -8.84 0.42 9.85
CA HIS A 123 -9.11 -0.66 10.78
C HIS A 123 -10.60 -0.79 11.07
N VAL A 124 -11.26 0.31 11.46
CA VAL A 124 -12.70 0.35 11.74
C VAL A 124 -13.50 0.01 10.48
N ALA A 125 -13.10 0.53 9.33
CA ALA A 125 -13.75 0.29 8.05
C ALA A 125 -13.65 -1.18 7.60
N LEU A 126 -12.58 -1.92 7.92
CA LEU A 126 -12.45 -3.33 7.56
C LEU A 126 -13.10 -4.26 8.60
N THR A 127 -13.01 -3.93 9.88
CA THR A 127 -13.50 -4.78 10.99
C THR A 127 -14.93 -4.49 11.43
N ALA A 128 -15.52 -3.35 11.03
CA ALA A 128 -16.78 -2.84 11.56
C ALA A 128 -16.79 -2.64 13.10
N ASN A 129 -15.62 -2.50 13.73
CA ASN A 129 -15.49 -2.39 15.18
C ASN A 129 -15.79 -0.96 15.66
N THR A 130 -17.08 -0.64 15.84
CA THR A 130 -17.51 0.70 16.31
C THR A 130 -17.07 1.00 17.74
N ALA A 131 -16.99 -0.01 18.61
CA ALA A 131 -16.50 0.17 19.98
C ALA A 131 -15.03 0.63 20.01
N PHE A 132 -14.21 0.12 19.08
CA PHE A 132 -12.84 0.59 18.91
C PHE A 132 -12.79 2.05 18.42
N ALA A 133 -13.67 2.42 17.48
CA ALA A 133 -13.81 3.80 17.02
C ALA A 133 -14.17 4.76 18.18
N GLU A 134 -15.15 4.37 19.01
CA GLU A 134 -15.55 5.13 20.21
C GLU A 134 -14.39 5.31 21.19
N ALA A 135 -13.59 4.27 21.41
CA ALA A 135 -12.46 4.32 22.32
C ALA A 135 -11.34 5.27 21.85
N LEU A 136 -11.17 5.45 20.53
CA LEU A 136 -10.10 6.27 19.96
C LEU A 136 -10.54 7.65 19.47
N VAL A 137 -11.84 7.96 19.44
CA VAL A 137 -12.33 9.20 18.81
C VAL A 137 -11.73 10.47 19.41
N GLU A 138 -11.54 10.53 20.73
CA GLU A 138 -10.94 11.71 21.39
C GLU A 138 -9.47 11.89 20.98
N ARG A 139 -8.74 10.79 20.79
CA ARG A 139 -7.34 10.76 20.35
C ARG A 139 -7.22 11.19 18.88
N VAL A 140 -8.16 10.74 18.04
CA VAL A 140 -8.30 11.15 16.63
C VAL A 140 -8.63 12.65 16.54
N ALA A 141 -9.59 13.13 17.33
CA ALA A 141 -9.95 14.55 17.37
C ALA A 141 -8.75 15.43 17.78
N SER A 142 -7.93 14.96 18.72
CA SER A 142 -6.72 15.65 19.18
C SER A 142 -5.65 15.71 18.09
N ALA A 143 -5.40 14.60 17.39
CA ALA A 143 -4.48 14.54 16.25
C ALA A 143 -4.91 15.48 15.12
N VAL A 144 -6.19 15.48 14.76
CA VAL A 144 -6.75 16.33 13.71
C VAL A 144 -6.74 17.81 14.12
N HIS A 145 -7.00 18.11 15.39
CA HIS A 145 -6.87 19.46 15.91
C HIS A 145 -5.44 19.97 15.76
N TRP A 146 -4.45 19.15 16.10
CA TRP A 146 -3.03 19.46 15.90
C TRP A 146 -2.69 19.73 14.43
N LEU A 147 -3.11 18.85 13.51
CA LEU A 147 -2.94 19.02 12.06
C LEU A 147 -3.52 20.37 11.60
N SER A 148 -4.73 20.72 12.06
CA SER A 148 -5.39 21.99 11.73
C SER A 148 -4.65 23.23 12.24
N LYS A 149 -4.01 23.12 13.41
CA LYS A 149 -3.24 24.22 14.02
C LYS A 149 -1.95 24.44 13.23
N ARG A 150 -1.29 23.36 12.82
CA ARG A 150 -0.08 23.38 12.02
C ARG A 150 -0.33 23.98 10.63
N GLN A 151 -1.44 23.57 9.99
CA GLN A 151 -1.95 24.16 8.75
C GLN A 151 -2.19 25.68 8.88
N ARG A 152 -2.87 26.12 9.95
CA ARG A 152 -3.21 27.55 10.17
C ARG A 152 -2.00 28.42 10.49
N GLY A 153 -1.04 27.90 11.26
CA GLY A 153 0.21 28.60 11.58
C GLY A 153 1.00 29.02 10.34
N SER A 154 0.86 28.26 9.26
CA SER A 154 1.49 28.57 7.98
C SER A 154 0.82 29.71 7.20
N ARG A 155 -0.51 29.86 7.31
CA ARG A 155 -1.29 30.90 6.60
C ARG A 155 -0.97 32.32 7.03
N LEU A 156 -0.53 32.53 8.28
CA LEU A 156 -0.18 33.85 8.82
C LEU A 156 1.16 34.40 8.28
N ARG A 157 1.87 33.63 7.43
CA ARG A 157 3.08 34.06 6.72
C ARG A 157 2.89 33.83 5.20
N PRO A 158 2.39 34.83 4.45
CA PRO A 158 1.98 34.67 3.03
C PRO A 158 3.05 34.13 2.07
N ALA A 159 4.34 34.25 2.44
CA ALA A 159 5.47 33.75 1.66
C ALA A 159 5.88 32.30 2.00
N ARG A 160 5.18 31.61 2.91
CA ARG A 160 5.41 30.21 3.28
C ARG A 160 4.18 29.39 2.93
N SER A 161 4.38 28.26 2.25
CA SER A 161 3.32 27.33 1.82
C SER A 161 2.46 26.90 3.01
N PHE A 162 1.30 26.31 2.77
CA PHE A 162 0.41 25.73 3.78
C PHE A 162 1.10 24.76 4.77
N PHE A 163 2.27 24.22 4.40
CA PHE A 163 3.11 23.31 5.18
C PHE A 163 4.59 23.75 5.30
N GLY A 164 4.91 25.02 5.06
CA GLY A 164 6.30 25.50 5.08
C GLY A 164 7.17 24.89 3.96
N ALA A 165 8.26 24.20 4.32
CA ALA A 165 9.12 23.49 3.35
C ALA A 165 8.75 21.99 3.20
N GLY A 166 7.66 21.57 3.84
CA GLY A 166 7.26 20.17 4.01
C GLY A 166 8.18 19.40 4.97
N GLU A 167 7.60 18.44 5.70
CA GLU A 167 8.31 17.47 6.55
C GLU A 167 8.34 16.06 5.93
N GLY A 168 7.83 15.91 4.70
CA GLY A 168 7.92 14.67 3.94
C GLY A 168 9.36 14.18 3.71
N PRO A 169 9.54 12.98 3.13
CA PRO A 169 10.84 12.34 2.99
C PRO A 169 11.94 13.23 2.39
N GLU A 170 13.16 13.09 2.91
CA GLU A 170 14.30 13.96 2.54
C GLU A 170 14.69 13.89 1.07
N TRP A 171 14.40 12.76 0.40
CA TRP A 171 14.67 12.52 -1.01
C TRP A 171 13.71 13.25 -1.96
N LEU A 172 12.60 13.80 -1.45
CA LEU A 172 11.68 14.63 -2.23
C LEU A 172 12.20 16.08 -2.31
N SER A 173 11.84 16.80 -3.38
CA SER A 173 12.07 18.25 -3.44
C SER A 173 11.22 18.98 -2.39
N GLY A 174 11.53 20.24 -2.08
CA GLY A 174 10.73 21.01 -1.10
C GLY A 174 9.26 21.22 -1.53
N GLU A 175 9.01 21.33 -2.84
CA GLU A 175 7.65 21.42 -3.39
C GLU A 175 6.94 20.06 -3.27
N ASP A 176 7.63 18.97 -3.62
CA ASP A 176 7.07 17.62 -3.52
C ASP A 176 6.81 17.20 -2.07
N ARG A 177 7.64 17.62 -1.12
CA ARG A 177 7.39 17.42 0.33
C ARG A 177 6.14 18.14 0.79
N CYS A 178 5.90 19.37 0.32
CA CYS A 178 4.68 20.11 0.64
C CYS A 178 3.44 19.42 0.05
N ALA A 179 3.55 18.93 -1.19
CA ALA A 179 2.48 18.17 -1.83
C ALA A 179 2.21 16.84 -1.09
N TYR A 180 3.27 16.16 -0.66
CA TYR A 180 3.22 14.94 0.14
C TYR A 180 2.46 15.14 1.45
N ASP A 181 2.83 16.17 2.23
CA ASP A 181 2.15 16.50 3.50
C ASP A 181 0.68 16.89 3.28
N ALA A 182 0.39 17.63 2.21
CA ALA A 182 -0.96 18.04 1.86
C ALA A 182 -1.88 16.83 1.62
N ARG A 183 -1.40 15.84 0.89
CA ARG A 183 -2.15 14.61 0.58
C ARG A 183 -2.42 13.78 1.83
N TRP A 184 -1.40 13.52 2.65
CA TRP A 184 -1.58 12.84 3.94
C TRP A 184 -2.58 13.58 4.85
N THR A 185 -2.49 14.90 4.94
CA THR A 185 -3.41 15.71 5.76
C THR A 185 -4.84 15.63 5.23
N ALA A 186 -5.03 15.71 3.91
CA ALA A 186 -6.35 15.61 3.30
C ALA A 186 -6.97 14.22 3.55
N ARG A 187 -6.20 13.15 3.37
CA ARG A 187 -6.64 11.78 3.66
C ARG A 187 -6.98 11.58 5.13
N ALA A 188 -6.15 12.09 6.05
CA ALA A 188 -6.43 12.06 7.48
C ALA A 188 -7.70 12.83 7.86
N TYR A 189 -7.98 13.99 7.24
CA TYR A 189 -9.24 14.70 7.46
C TYR A 189 -10.44 13.91 6.96
N HIS A 190 -10.34 13.27 5.79
CA HIS A 190 -11.40 12.40 5.29
C HIS A 190 -11.66 11.23 6.25
N SER A 191 -10.61 10.52 6.66
CA SER A 191 -10.69 9.41 7.62
C SER A 191 -11.25 9.84 8.98
N ALA A 192 -10.85 11.02 9.48
CA ALA A 192 -11.40 11.56 10.72
C ALA A 192 -12.89 11.89 10.62
N VAL A 193 -13.36 12.43 9.49
CA VAL A 193 -14.79 12.68 9.27
C VAL A 193 -15.58 11.38 9.36
N LEU A 194 -15.11 10.32 8.69
CA LEU A 194 -15.76 9.01 8.73
C LEU A 194 -15.84 8.46 10.16
N LEU A 195 -14.73 8.52 10.92
CA LEU A 195 -14.69 8.08 12.32
C LEU A 195 -15.63 8.89 13.21
N LEU A 196 -15.61 10.22 13.10
CA LEU A 196 -16.44 11.11 13.90
C LEU A 196 -17.93 10.92 13.60
N ASP A 197 -18.31 10.76 12.34
CA ASP A 197 -19.69 10.46 11.95
C ASP A 197 -20.14 9.09 12.48
N ALA A 198 -19.26 8.07 12.39
CA ALA A 198 -19.56 6.71 12.85
C ALA A 198 -19.91 6.65 14.34
N VAL A 199 -19.34 7.53 15.15
CA VAL A 199 -19.63 7.63 16.60
C VAL A 199 -20.60 8.77 16.95
N GLY A 200 -21.26 9.38 15.96
CA GLY A 200 -22.29 10.39 16.16
C GLY A 200 -21.79 11.79 16.53
N GLN A 201 -20.50 12.10 16.36
CA GLN A 201 -19.92 13.43 16.63
C GLN A 201 -20.02 14.37 15.41
N SER A 202 -21.24 14.61 14.93
CA SER A 202 -21.50 15.34 13.68
C SER A 202 -20.97 16.78 13.66
N ASP A 203 -20.99 17.50 14.78
CA ASP A 203 -20.45 18.87 14.86
C ASP A 203 -18.93 18.90 14.71
N ALA A 204 -18.23 17.96 15.35
CA ALA A 204 -16.80 17.80 15.20
C ALA A 204 -16.44 17.37 13.78
N ALA A 205 -17.17 16.40 13.21
CA ALA A 205 -17.01 16.00 11.81
C ALA A 205 -17.19 17.20 10.87
N GLN A 206 -18.19 18.05 11.11
CA GLN A 206 -18.43 19.24 10.31
C GLN A 206 -17.28 20.24 10.38
N ALA A 207 -16.68 20.45 11.56
CA ALA A 207 -15.50 21.30 11.69
C ALA A 207 -14.32 20.75 10.86
N VAL A 208 -14.11 19.44 10.86
CA VAL A 208 -13.05 18.79 10.04
C VAL A 208 -13.36 18.91 8.54
N ARG A 209 -14.61 18.74 8.11
CA ARG A 209 -15.02 18.96 6.70
C ARG A 209 -14.67 20.36 6.20
N LEU A 210 -14.82 21.38 7.03
CA LEU A 210 -14.43 22.75 6.67
C LEU A 210 -12.91 22.90 6.49
N HIS A 211 -12.11 22.22 7.32
CA HIS A 211 -10.65 22.17 7.15
C HIS A 211 -10.24 21.43 5.88
N LEU A 212 -10.88 20.29 5.58
CA LEU A 212 -10.69 19.53 4.36
C LEU A 212 -11.02 20.35 3.12
N ALA A 213 -12.22 20.93 3.04
CA ALA A 213 -12.64 21.74 1.90
C ALA A 213 -11.65 22.88 1.60
N SER A 214 -11.18 23.56 2.67
CA SER A 214 -10.21 24.64 2.54
C SER A 214 -8.80 24.16 2.10
N LEU A 215 -8.40 22.94 2.49
CA LEU A 215 -7.15 22.33 2.03
C LEU A 215 -7.26 21.88 0.58
N THR A 216 -8.36 21.21 0.19
CA THR A 216 -8.60 20.75 -1.18
C THR A 216 -8.65 21.90 -2.17
N GLU A 217 -9.26 23.03 -1.82
CA GLU A 217 -9.25 24.24 -2.66
C GLU A 217 -7.83 24.79 -2.88
N GLU A 218 -6.97 24.76 -1.84
CA GLU A 218 -5.57 25.15 -1.97
C GLU A 218 -4.78 24.16 -2.83
N MET A 219 -4.97 22.86 -2.63
CA MET A 219 -4.34 21.81 -3.44
C MET A 219 -4.70 21.99 -4.92
N ALA A 220 -5.98 22.22 -5.23
CA ALA A 220 -6.45 22.49 -6.59
C ALA A 220 -5.80 23.75 -7.18
N ARG A 221 -5.72 24.85 -6.42
CA ARG A 221 -5.03 26.09 -6.86
C ARG A 221 -3.55 25.89 -7.19
N ARG A 222 -2.91 24.87 -6.62
CA ARG A 222 -1.49 24.53 -6.84
C ARG A 222 -1.30 23.34 -7.78
N SER A 223 -2.36 22.80 -8.35
CA SER A 223 -2.31 21.59 -9.16
C SER A 223 -1.67 20.40 -8.41
N ILE A 224 -1.85 20.35 -7.08
CA ILE A 224 -1.49 19.17 -6.28
C ILE A 224 -2.62 18.17 -6.46
N ALA A 225 -2.27 17.02 -7.03
CA ALA A 225 -3.21 15.94 -7.25
C ALA A 225 -3.68 15.34 -5.91
N ALA A 226 -4.95 14.96 -5.84
CA ALA A 226 -5.59 14.48 -4.61
C ALA A 226 -5.26 13.00 -4.30
N ASP A 227 -4.77 12.27 -5.30
CA ASP A 227 -4.21 10.94 -5.21
C ASP A 227 -2.81 10.98 -4.56
N GLY A 228 -2.61 10.15 -3.54
CA GLY A 228 -1.29 9.92 -2.96
C GLY A 228 -1.31 9.45 -1.51
N PRO A 229 -0.19 9.61 -0.80
CA PRO A 229 0.28 8.66 0.20
C PRO A 229 -0.72 8.46 1.34
N GLY A 230 -0.96 7.18 1.66
CA GLY A 230 -2.08 6.71 2.48
C GLY A 230 -3.10 5.88 1.68
N ASP A 231 -3.41 6.28 0.45
CA ASP A 231 -4.33 5.55 -0.45
C ASP A 231 -3.66 4.38 -1.19
N GLY A 232 -2.40 4.10 -0.82
CA GLY A 232 -1.41 3.55 -1.71
C GLY A 232 -1.12 4.59 -2.81
N ALA A 233 0.13 4.76 -3.21
CA ALA A 233 0.31 5.11 -4.61
C ALA A 233 -0.27 3.92 -5.37
N ARG A 234 -1.56 3.97 -5.75
CA ARG A 234 -2.09 3.03 -6.71
C ARG A 234 -1.36 3.35 -7.98
N LEU A 235 -0.29 2.61 -8.20
CA LEU A 235 0.49 2.74 -9.39
C LEU A 235 -0.49 2.44 -10.51
N ALA A 236 -0.60 3.36 -11.47
CA ALA A 236 -1.33 3.11 -12.71
C ALA A 236 -0.87 1.77 -13.37
N ASP A 237 0.31 1.27 -12.97
CA ASP A 237 0.91 -0.02 -13.27
C ASP A 237 1.19 -0.86 -11.99
N ALA A 238 0.16 -1.16 -11.18
CA ALA A 238 0.31 -2.02 -9.99
C ALA A 238 0.85 -3.41 -10.33
N THR A 239 0.38 -3.99 -11.44
CA THR A 239 0.83 -5.28 -11.98
C THR A 239 2.31 -5.25 -12.39
N GLY A 240 2.76 -4.22 -13.11
CA GLY A 240 4.17 -4.08 -13.45
C GLY A 240 5.05 -3.74 -12.26
N GLN A 241 4.54 -3.05 -11.23
CA GLN A 241 5.27 -2.91 -9.96
C GLN A 241 5.42 -4.24 -9.24
N LEU A 242 4.37 -5.05 -9.14
CA LEU A 242 4.46 -6.39 -8.55
C LEU A 242 5.54 -7.21 -9.26
N ARG A 243 5.58 -7.14 -10.60
CA ARG A 243 6.62 -7.81 -11.38
C ARG A 243 8.02 -7.31 -11.03
N ARG A 244 8.23 -6.00 -10.90
CA ARG A 244 9.51 -5.42 -10.47
C ARG A 244 9.89 -5.91 -9.06
N ASP A 245 8.94 -5.86 -8.12
CA ASP A 245 9.15 -6.29 -6.74
C ASP A 245 9.52 -7.79 -6.65
N LEU A 246 8.85 -8.65 -7.43
CA LEU A 246 9.14 -10.08 -7.50
C LEU A 246 10.51 -10.38 -8.13
N LEU A 247 11.00 -9.53 -9.04
CA LEU A 247 12.33 -9.64 -9.64
C LEU A 247 13.44 -9.08 -8.73
N GLU A 248 13.13 -8.04 -7.96
CA GLU A 248 14.05 -7.40 -7.02
C GLU A 248 14.13 -8.12 -5.67
N GLY A 249 13.12 -8.91 -5.31
CA GLY A 249 13.08 -9.65 -4.05
C GLY A 249 14.27 -10.60 -3.92
N GLU A 250 14.97 -10.51 -2.78
CA GLU A 250 15.96 -11.52 -2.40
C GLU A 250 15.31 -12.91 -2.21
N PRO A 251 16.07 -14.02 -2.05
CA PRO A 251 15.51 -15.38 -1.97
C PRO A 251 14.50 -15.65 -0.84
N LEU A 252 14.29 -14.69 0.06
CA LEU A 252 13.31 -14.71 1.14
C LEU A 252 12.15 -13.71 0.92
N TRP A 253 12.09 -13.07 -0.25
CA TRP A 253 11.16 -11.99 -0.63
C TRP A 253 11.10 -10.88 0.42
N THR A 254 12.29 -10.51 0.88
CA THR A 254 12.55 -9.40 1.79
C THR A 254 13.43 -8.38 1.10
N TRP A 255 13.21 -7.10 1.37
CA TRP A 255 13.99 -6.01 0.79
C TRP A 255 14.95 -5.40 1.82
N SER A 256 16.18 -5.15 1.40
CA SER A 256 17.21 -4.50 2.21
C SER A 256 16.81 -3.07 2.60
N SER A 257 16.94 -2.73 3.87
CA SER A 257 16.89 -1.35 4.36
C SER A 257 18.29 -0.71 4.34
N ALA A 258 18.37 0.59 4.64
CA ALA A 258 19.64 1.30 4.85
C ALA A 258 20.50 0.75 6.02
N THR A 259 19.96 -0.18 6.82
CA THR A 259 20.61 -0.76 8.01
C THR A 259 20.97 -2.24 7.86
N ASP A 260 20.93 -2.79 6.63
CA ASP A 260 21.07 -4.23 6.33
C ASP A 260 20.01 -5.14 7.01
N ALA A 261 19.06 -4.57 7.75
CA ALA A 261 17.84 -5.25 8.20
C ALA A 261 16.77 -5.22 7.10
N HIS A 262 15.82 -6.16 7.13
CA HIS A 262 14.68 -6.14 6.21
C HIS A 262 13.75 -4.95 6.49
N ASP A 263 13.30 -4.24 5.46
CA ASP A 263 12.44 -3.05 5.57
C ASP A 263 10.96 -3.46 5.73
N PRO A 264 10.33 -3.23 6.90
CA PRO A 264 8.94 -3.60 7.13
C PRO A 264 7.96 -2.71 6.34
N ALA A 265 8.28 -1.44 6.09
CA ALA A 265 7.42 -0.54 5.32
C ALA A 265 7.42 -0.93 3.84
N ARG A 266 8.58 -1.34 3.29
CA ARG A 266 8.63 -1.89 1.93
C ARG A 266 7.89 -3.22 1.81
N THR A 267 7.98 -4.07 2.84
CA THR A 267 7.21 -5.32 2.91
C THR A 267 5.70 -5.07 2.98
N ALA A 268 5.28 -4.07 3.77
CA ALA A 268 3.89 -3.64 3.83
C ALA A 268 3.41 -3.11 2.48
N ALA A 269 4.19 -2.24 1.83
CA ALA A 269 3.87 -1.70 0.52
C ALA A 269 3.68 -2.80 -0.55
N PHE A 270 4.53 -3.84 -0.54
CA PHE A 270 4.36 -5.01 -1.41
C PHE A 270 3.00 -5.70 -1.21
N LEU A 271 2.62 -6.00 0.03
CA LEU A 271 1.33 -6.66 0.34
C LEU A 271 0.13 -5.79 -0.04
N ARG A 272 0.23 -4.47 0.17
CA ARG A 272 -0.80 -3.51 -0.26
C ARG A 272 -0.89 -3.43 -1.78
N ASN A 273 0.23 -3.50 -2.49
CA ASN A 273 0.26 -3.55 -3.96
C ASN A 273 -0.40 -4.83 -4.49
N VAL A 274 -0.09 -6.01 -3.90
CA VAL A 274 -0.77 -7.28 -4.21
C VAL A 274 -2.28 -7.17 -4.04
N ARG A 275 -2.74 -6.53 -2.96
CA ARG A 275 -4.18 -6.30 -2.73
C ARG A 275 -4.78 -5.37 -3.79
N SER A 276 -4.08 -4.29 -4.15
CA SER A 276 -4.58 -3.28 -5.09
C SER A 276 -4.86 -3.83 -6.48
N ILE A 277 -4.18 -4.91 -6.85
CA ILE A 277 -4.40 -5.65 -8.09
C ILE A 277 -5.79 -6.31 -8.12
N VAL A 278 -6.25 -6.84 -6.99
CA VAL A 278 -7.45 -7.69 -6.93
C VAL A 278 -8.70 -6.94 -6.48
N VAL A 279 -8.56 -5.85 -5.73
CA VAL A 279 -9.69 -5.08 -5.24
C VAL A 279 -9.33 -3.62 -4.99
N ASN A 280 -10.31 -2.74 -5.20
CA ASN A 280 -10.33 -1.36 -4.74
C ASN A 280 -11.62 -1.13 -3.94
N ASP A 281 -11.49 -0.73 -2.69
CA ASP A 281 -12.63 -0.51 -1.77
C ASP A 281 -12.44 0.73 -0.88
N ASP A 282 -11.83 1.80 -1.42
CA ASP A 282 -11.59 3.05 -0.68
C ASP A 282 -12.79 4.00 -0.67
N GLY A 283 -13.88 3.63 -1.35
CA GLY A 283 -15.15 4.36 -1.41
C GLY A 283 -16.34 3.44 -1.19
N PRO A 284 -17.59 3.88 -1.42
CA PRO A 284 -18.78 3.04 -1.18
C PRO A 284 -18.92 1.84 -2.13
N THR A 285 -18.04 1.73 -3.12
CA THR A 285 -18.01 0.69 -4.15
C THR A 285 -16.76 -0.14 -3.97
N ILE A 286 -16.91 -1.46 -4.15
CA ILE A 286 -15.83 -2.43 -4.17
C ILE A 286 -15.62 -2.84 -5.63
N ASP A 287 -14.55 -2.35 -6.23
CA ASP A 287 -14.19 -2.66 -7.61
C ASP A 287 -13.25 -3.86 -7.66
N LEU A 288 -13.66 -4.89 -8.39
CA LEU A 288 -12.93 -6.15 -8.53
C LEU A 288 -11.99 -6.07 -9.72
N LEU A 289 -10.76 -6.52 -9.54
CA LEU A 289 -9.71 -6.52 -10.57
C LEU A 289 -9.53 -5.14 -11.25
N PRO A 290 -9.33 -4.04 -10.47
CA PRO A 290 -9.24 -2.68 -11.02
C PRO A 290 -8.02 -2.45 -11.94
N SER A 291 -7.08 -3.40 -12.00
CA SER A 291 -5.87 -3.35 -12.84
C SER A 291 -5.71 -4.62 -13.69
N PHE A 292 -6.81 -5.08 -14.30
CA PHE A 292 -6.83 -6.25 -15.18
C PHE A 292 -5.95 -6.02 -16.44
N GLY A 293 -4.94 -6.88 -16.65
CA GLY A 293 -3.99 -6.82 -17.77
C GLY A 293 -4.22 -7.86 -18.86
N GLU A 294 -3.64 -7.63 -20.05
CA GLU A 294 -3.69 -8.54 -21.21
C GLU A 294 -3.22 -9.96 -20.88
N GLU A 295 -2.21 -10.07 -20.02
CA GLU A 295 -1.62 -11.35 -19.63
C GLU A 295 -2.58 -12.28 -18.87
N TRP A 296 -3.68 -11.77 -18.34
CA TRP A 296 -4.67 -12.55 -17.60
C TRP A 296 -5.86 -12.98 -18.46
N LEU A 297 -5.88 -12.59 -19.74
CA LEU A 297 -6.87 -13.06 -20.69
C LEU A 297 -6.88 -14.59 -20.77
N GLY A 298 -8.06 -15.18 -20.66
CA GLY A 298 -8.24 -16.64 -20.69
C GLY A 298 -7.79 -17.37 -19.43
N GLN A 299 -7.18 -16.69 -18.46
CA GLN A 299 -6.64 -17.32 -17.26
C GLN A 299 -7.60 -17.21 -16.07
N PRO A 300 -7.77 -18.29 -15.27
CA PRO A 300 -8.57 -18.21 -14.07
C PRO A 300 -7.87 -17.39 -12.98
N ILE A 301 -8.66 -16.64 -12.20
CA ILE A 301 -8.21 -15.92 -11.01
C ILE A 301 -9.16 -16.29 -9.87
N ALA A 302 -8.65 -16.52 -8.67
CA ALA A 302 -9.50 -16.63 -7.49
C ALA A 302 -8.92 -15.94 -6.27
N VAL A 303 -9.79 -15.32 -5.50
CA VAL A 303 -9.48 -14.61 -4.27
C VAL A 303 -10.39 -15.14 -3.18
N HIS A 304 -9.83 -15.45 -2.01
CA HIS A 304 -10.55 -16.06 -0.91
C HIS A 304 -10.38 -15.24 0.36
N ARG A 305 -11.50 -14.91 1.01
CA ARG A 305 -11.59 -14.25 2.32
C ARG A 305 -10.86 -12.90 2.44
N LEU A 306 -10.83 -12.10 1.38
CA LEU A 306 -10.21 -10.78 1.39
C LEU A 306 -11.04 -9.80 2.23
N PRO A 307 -10.50 -9.16 3.28
CA PRO A 307 -11.20 -8.10 3.98
C PRO A 307 -11.48 -6.91 3.06
N THR A 308 -12.73 -6.47 3.07
CA THR A 308 -13.18 -5.27 2.40
C THR A 308 -14.11 -4.49 3.31
N ILE A 309 -14.44 -3.25 2.94
CA ILE A 309 -15.47 -2.46 3.61
C ILE A 309 -16.87 -3.12 3.60
N GLY A 310 -17.12 -4.08 2.70
CA GLY A 310 -18.39 -4.82 2.63
C GLY A 310 -18.42 -6.05 3.53
N GLY A 311 -17.24 -6.52 3.98
CA GLY A 311 -17.09 -7.79 4.68
C GLY A 311 -15.96 -8.63 4.09
N SER A 312 -15.95 -9.93 4.38
CA SER A 312 -14.99 -10.86 3.78
C SER A 312 -15.45 -11.25 2.38
N LEU A 313 -14.69 -10.85 1.36
CA LEU A 313 -14.98 -11.08 -0.04
C LEU A 313 -14.20 -12.30 -0.55
N SER A 314 -14.89 -13.20 -1.23
CA SER A 314 -14.30 -14.22 -2.09
C SER A 314 -14.87 -14.10 -3.50
N TYR A 315 -14.05 -14.23 -4.52
CA TYR A 315 -14.52 -14.26 -5.89
C TYR A 315 -13.63 -15.12 -6.79
N ALA A 316 -14.17 -15.54 -7.93
CA ALA A 316 -13.42 -16.23 -8.97
C ALA A 316 -13.81 -15.71 -10.35
N LEU A 317 -12.81 -15.47 -11.19
CA LEU A 317 -12.95 -15.20 -12.61
C LEU A 317 -12.62 -16.48 -13.38
N ARG A 318 -13.56 -16.97 -14.19
CA ARG A 318 -13.42 -18.18 -15.02
C ARG A 318 -13.77 -17.86 -16.46
N TRP A 319 -13.27 -18.62 -17.44
CA TRP A 319 -13.48 -18.28 -18.85
C TRP A 319 -14.46 -19.21 -19.56
N HIS A 320 -15.38 -18.62 -20.32
CA HIS A 320 -16.32 -19.29 -21.21
C HIS A 320 -16.16 -18.72 -22.63
N GLY A 321 -15.18 -19.25 -23.37
CA GLY A 321 -14.74 -18.63 -24.63
C GLY A 321 -14.06 -17.28 -24.35
N ALA A 322 -14.46 -16.23 -25.06
CA ALA A 322 -13.90 -14.88 -24.89
C ALA A 322 -14.52 -14.08 -23.74
N ARG A 323 -15.54 -14.62 -23.05
CA ARG A 323 -16.25 -13.92 -21.97
C ARG A 323 -15.92 -14.55 -20.62
N PRO A 324 -15.51 -13.76 -19.62
CA PRO A 324 -15.30 -14.27 -18.28
C PRO A 324 -16.61 -14.36 -17.50
N ALA A 325 -16.78 -15.45 -16.75
CA ALA A 325 -17.77 -15.60 -15.71
C ALA A 325 -17.15 -15.21 -14.36
N LEU A 326 -17.80 -14.26 -13.68
CA LEU A 326 -17.45 -13.82 -12.34
C LEU A 326 -18.42 -14.47 -11.34
N LEU A 327 -17.86 -15.13 -10.33
CA LEU A 327 -18.60 -15.69 -9.20
C LEU A 327 -18.12 -14.97 -7.94
N TRP A 328 -19.02 -14.61 -7.04
CA TRP A 328 -18.64 -13.92 -5.80
C TRP A 328 -19.47 -14.36 -4.60
N GLU A 329 -18.89 -14.15 -3.43
CA GLU A 329 -19.49 -14.30 -2.12
C GLU A 329 -18.91 -13.25 -1.17
N VAL A 330 -19.78 -12.53 -0.48
CA VAL A 330 -19.43 -11.55 0.54
C VAL A 330 -20.06 -12.00 1.86
N GLU A 331 -19.22 -12.28 2.85
CA GLU A 331 -19.64 -12.55 4.22
C GLU A 331 -19.65 -11.26 5.03
N GLY A 332 -20.83 -10.86 5.49
CA GLY A 332 -21.06 -9.62 6.24
C GLY A 332 -22.51 -9.15 6.07
N ASP A 333 -22.87 -8.09 6.79
CA ASP A 333 -24.20 -7.48 6.77
C ASP A 333 -24.19 -6.02 6.29
N ARG A 334 -23.02 -5.54 5.85
CA ARG A 334 -22.82 -4.16 5.38
C ARG A 334 -23.29 -4.01 3.94
N SER A 335 -23.82 -2.84 3.63
CA SER A 335 -24.20 -2.45 2.27
C SER A 335 -22.96 -2.18 1.43
N PHE A 336 -22.96 -2.66 0.19
CA PHE A 336 -21.91 -2.42 -0.79
C PHE A 336 -22.48 -2.44 -2.21
N THR A 337 -21.68 -1.95 -3.15
CA THR A 337 -21.85 -2.19 -4.58
C THR A 337 -20.57 -2.81 -5.11
N LEU A 338 -20.66 -3.96 -5.76
CA LEU A 338 -19.57 -4.56 -6.52
C LEU A 338 -19.57 -4.00 -7.94
N THR A 339 -18.37 -3.74 -8.46
CA THR A 339 -18.12 -3.45 -9.88
C THR A 339 -16.94 -4.29 -10.36
N CYS A 340 -16.75 -4.35 -11.68
CA CYS A 340 -15.54 -4.93 -12.28
C CYS A 340 -15.13 -4.05 -13.46
N SER A 341 -14.77 -2.81 -13.14
CA SER A 341 -14.72 -1.70 -14.09
C SER A 341 -13.71 -1.92 -15.23
N ALA A 342 -12.57 -2.56 -14.93
CA ALA A 342 -11.53 -2.85 -15.92
C ALA A 342 -11.93 -3.95 -16.95
N ILE A 343 -12.99 -4.71 -16.69
CA ILE A 343 -13.45 -5.80 -17.56
C ILE A 343 -14.79 -5.47 -18.21
N ASP A 344 -15.75 -5.00 -17.41
CA ASP A 344 -17.11 -4.63 -17.85
C ASP A 344 -17.61 -3.44 -17.02
N GLU A 345 -17.37 -2.23 -17.53
CA GLU A 345 -17.78 -0.96 -16.91
C GLU A 345 -19.28 -0.86 -16.64
N SER A 346 -20.10 -1.62 -17.37
CA SER A 346 -21.56 -1.57 -17.26
C SER A 346 -22.10 -2.48 -16.16
N TRP A 347 -21.30 -3.43 -15.68
CA TRP A 347 -21.71 -4.39 -14.68
C TRP A 347 -21.59 -3.83 -13.26
N SER A 348 -22.63 -4.07 -12.45
CA SER A 348 -22.60 -3.87 -11.00
C SER A 348 -23.57 -4.81 -10.31
N SER A 349 -23.33 -5.08 -9.01
CA SER A 349 -24.23 -5.87 -8.18
C SER A 349 -24.19 -5.44 -6.72
N SER A 350 -25.29 -5.58 -5.99
CA SER A 350 -25.35 -5.43 -4.53
C SER A 350 -25.69 -6.74 -3.80
N GLU A 351 -25.73 -7.85 -4.53
CA GLU A 351 -26.03 -9.17 -3.97
C GLU A 351 -24.82 -9.74 -3.22
N GLN A 352 -25.07 -10.41 -2.09
CA GLN A 352 -24.05 -11.04 -1.25
C GLN A 352 -23.41 -12.26 -1.91
N ARG A 353 -24.12 -12.92 -2.82
CA ARG A 353 -23.62 -14.06 -3.57
C ARG A 353 -24.22 -14.02 -4.97
N GLY A 354 -23.45 -14.39 -5.98
CA GLY A 354 -23.98 -14.51 -7.32
C GLY A 354 -22.96 -14.98 -8.34
N GLU A 355 -23.45 -15.13 -9.56
CA GLU A 355 -22.66 -15.42 -10.74
C GLU A 355 -23.15 -14.57 -11.92
N VAL A 356 -22.22 -14.12 -12.76
CA VAL A 356 -22.54 -13.35 -13.97
C VAL A 356 -21.54 -13.67 -15.07
N LEU A 357 -22.00 -13.63 -16.32
CA LEU A 357 -21.12 -13.64 -17.48
C LEU A 357 -20.88 -12.19 -17.94
N LEU A 358 -19.68 -11.67 -17.72
CA LEU A 358 -19.30 -10.30 -18.07
C LEU A 358 -19.17 -10.13 -19.60
N ALA A 359 -19.10 -8.88 -20.07
CA ALA A 359 -18.67 -8.59 -21.42
C ALA A 359 -17.27 -9.16 -21.71
N ALA A 360 -16.96 -9.40 -22.98
CA ALA A 360 -15.58 -9.73 -23.37
C ALA A 360 -14.73 -8.46 -23.16
N PRO A 361 -13.56 -8.55 -22.50
CA PRO A 361 -12.70 -7.39 -22.32
C PRO A 361 -12.33 -6.76 -23.66
N ILE A 362 -12.48 -5.45 -23.77
CA ILE A 362 -11.98 -4.68 -24.91
C ILE A 362 -10.60 -4.21 -24.52
N ILE A 363 -9.56 -4.72 -25.17
CA ILE A 363 -8.21 -4.25 -24.88
C ILE A 363 -7.76 -3.28 -25.96
N ASP A 364 -7.65 -2.02 -25.57
CA ASP A 364 -7.03 -0.99 -26.38
C ASP A 364 -5.52 -1.23 -26.42
N HIS A 365 -5.01 -1.67 -27.57
CA HIS A 365 -3.58 -1.89 -27.84
C HIS A 365 -2.72 -0.61 -27.82
N VAL A 366 -3.18 0.48 -27.19
CA VAL A 366 -2.60 1.83 -27.34
C VAL A 366 -1.57 2.19 -26.26
N HIS A 367 -1.34 1.37 -25.22
CA HIS A 367 -0.40 1.71 -24.14
C HIS A 367 0.80 0.78 -23.92
N THR A 368 1.05 -0.20 -24.81
CA THR A 368 2.22 -1.11 -24.69
C THR A 368 3.36 -0.87 -25.68
N HIS A 369 3.34 0.20 -26.48
CA HIS A 369 4.48 0.60 -27.32
C HIS A 369 5.07 1.96 -26.91
N VAL A 370 5.67 2.02 -25.72
CA VAL A 370 6.81 2.91 -25.47
C VAL A 370 7.86 2.06 -24.77
N THR A 371 9.06 1.98 -25.36
CA THR A 371 10.23 1.16 -24.98
C THR A 371 10.38 -0.23 -25.62
N HIS A 372 10.16 -0.34 -26.93
CA HIS A 372 10.92 -1.31 -27.76
C HIS A 372 10.99 -0.79 -29.19
N ASP A 373 11.99 0.05 -29.46
CA ASP A 373 12.74 0.15 -30.72
C ASP A 373 13.50 1.48 -30.70
N HIS A 374 14.83 1.41 -30.67
CA HIS A 374 15.78 2.20 -31.46
C HIS A 374 17.18 1.62 -31.18
N ASP A 375 17.38 0.35 -31.51
CA ASP A 375 18.71 -0.22 -31.72
C ASP A 375 18.59 -1.28 -32.82
N HIS A 376 19.15 -0.94 -33.99
CA HIS A 376 19.29 -1.65 -35.29
C HIS A 376 18.80 -0.71 -36.41
N ASP A 377 19.52 -0.31 -37.45
CA ASP A 377 20.84 -0.65 -37.97
C ASP A 377 21.32 0.56 -38.80
N HIS A 378 22.60 0.93 -38.67
CA HIS A 378 23.29 1.68 -39.71
C HIS A 378 24.51 0.87 -40.14
N ASP A 379 24.24 -0.06 -41.05
CA ASP A 379 25.25 -0.78 -41.79
C ASP A 379 25.71 0.05 -42.99
N HIS A 380 27.02 0.30 -42.98
CA HIS A 380 27.95 0.53 -44.08
C HIS A 380 27.49 1.21 -45.39
N ASP A 381 28.13 2.35 -45.68
CA ASP A 381 28.63 2.58 -47.04
C ASP A 381 30.13 2.87 -47.03
N HIS A 382 30.86 2.02 -47.74
CA HIS A 382 32.28 2.13 -48.01
C HIS A 382 32.50 3.18 -49.09
N ASP A 383 33.46 4.09 -48.88
CA ASP A 383 34.19 4.61 -50.03
C ASP A 383 35.70 4.66 -49.80
N ARG A 384 36.40 4.27 -50.87
CA ARG A 384 37.82 3.92 -50.94
C ARG A 384 38.70 5.15 -51.12
N GLN A 385 39.88 5.14 -50.49
CA GLN A 385 41.18 5.54 -51.09
C GLN A 385 42.30 5.24 -50.07
N GLU A 386 43.00 4.12 -50.24
CA GLU A 386 44.30 3.99 -50.94
C GLU A 386 45.53 4.20 -50.03
N ARG A 387 46.32 3.10 -49.91
CA ARG A 387 47.78 3.02 -49.69
C ARG A 387 48.30 3.29 -48.26
N ALA A 388 49.28 2.60 -47.70
CA ALA A 388 50.07 1.42 -48.04
C ALA A 388 51.01 1.12 -46.83
N VAL A 389 51.20 -0.17 -46.51
CA VAL A 389 52.44 -0.80 -45.97
C VAL A 389 52.91 -0.47 -44.53
N ASP A 390 52.64 -1.40 -43.59
CA ASP A 390 53.54 -2.19 -42.69
C ASP A 390 54.89 -1.63 -42.13
N PRO A 391 55.44 -2.15 -41.00
CA PRO A 391 54.93 -2.22 -39.62
C PRO A 391 56.06 -1.79 -38.59
N PRO A 392 56.23 -2.40 -37.39
CA PRO A 392 56.08 -1.76 -36.08
C PRO A 392 57.41 -1.33 -35.40
N ALA A 393 57.31 -0.53 -34.34
CA ALA A 393 58.40 -0.39 -33.37
C ALA A 393 57.89 -0.23 -31.94
N GLN A 394 58.56 -0.99 -31.07
CA GLN A 394 58.41 -1.14 -29.63
C GLN A 394 58.79 0.12 -28.84
N GLY A 395 58.33 0.17 -27.58
CA GLY A 395 58.83 1.07 -26.53
C GLY A 395 57.64 1.76 -25.86
N GLY A 396 57.34 1.59 -24.57
CA GLY A 396 58.23 1.40 -23.43
C GLY A 396 58.00 2.56 -22.47
N GLY A 397 57.84 2.25 -21.18
CA GLY A 397 57.82 3.24 -20.08
C GLY A 397 56.40 3.65 -19.67
N SER A 398 55.85 3.21 -18.55
CA SER A 398 56.24 3.31 -17.13
C SER A 398 55.39 4.36 -16.43
N PHE A 399 54.78 3.87 -15.36
CA PHE A 399 54.08 4.57 -14.30
C PHE A 399 54.90 5.73 -13.70
N SER A 400 54.21 6.81 -13.37
CA SER A 400 54.13 7.38 -12.02
C SER A 400 52.79 8.08 -11.85
#